data_AF-A0A7J4F7J3-F1
#
_entry.id   AF-A0A7J4F7J3-F1
#
_cell.length_a   1.000
_cell.length_b   1.000
_cell.length_c   1.000
_cell.angle_alpha   90.00
_cell.angle_beta   90.00
_cell.angle_gamma   90.00
#
_symmetry.space_group_name_H-M   'P 1'
#
loop_
_entity.id
_entity.type
_entity.pdbx_description
1 polymer ?
#
loop_
_entity_poly.entity_id
_entity_poly.type
_entity_poly.pdbx_seq_one_letter_code
_entity_poly.pdbx_strand_id
1 'polypeptide(L)'
;MSRHVPAPSSGPFPLASALHPHRNAGHVRSRRPQAIPAGGEPFKCRFGPSPPRHMTSAEIEERWQRAWDGARLFEADPGEGEKYFLTFPYPYINGLLHLGHSLTLSRLEFLARYKRLRGHNVLFPFAFHATGTPIAAAAERVAAGEETQIAILRSMGIPEDEIPAFGDPLHWIEYFPSEAERDVRRLGVSVDWRRSFITTALNPHYDAFIRWQFGRLREKGFVRKGRHPVVWCPHDNSPVGDHARIEGEGAVPQEFTLLKFDMDGEFLVAATLRPETVFGQTNLWVDPEEEYVRARVDGESWVISRPAATKLAEQAHEVEVIGTVRGSELIGREAIAPVIRQPIPILPSSFTDPNKGTGIVTSVPSDAPDDWIALQDLKRDPELATRWGLDPEAVRSIEAVAIIESAGWGP
;
A
#
# COMPACT_ATOMS: atom_id res chain seq x y z
N MET A 1 -37.45 -15.42 11.83
CA MET A 1 -37.93 -14.08 12.23
C MET A 1 -36.74 -13.14 12.23
N SER A 2 -36.51 -12.49 11.09
CA SER A 2 -35.38 -11.60 10.83
C SER A 2 -35.71 -10.20 11.35
N ARG A 3 -34.86 -9.62 12.20
CA ARG A 3 -34.90 -8.19 12.53
C ARG A 3 -33.88 -7.47 11.66
N HIS A 4 -34.38 -6.81 10.62
CA HIS A 4 -33.64 -5.80 9.87
C HIS A 4 -33.23 -4.65 10.80
N VAL A 5 -31.94 -4.35 10.83
CA VAL A 5 -31.40 -3.10 11.36
C VAL A 5 -31.02 -2.25 10.14
N PRO A 6 -31.60 -1.06 9.94
CA PRO A 6 -31.30 -0.25 8.77
C PRO A 6 -29.92 0.41 8.90
N ALA A 7 -29.19 0.47 7.79
CA ALA A 7 -27.92 1.19 7.66
C ALA A 7 -28.15 2.71 7.84
N PRO A 8 -27.23 3.45 8.47
CA PRO A 8 -27.33 4.89 8.56
C PRO A 8 -27.10 5.52 7.18
N SER A 9 -28.04 6.38 6.79
CA SER A 9 -28.01 7.16 5.55
C SER A 9 -26.76 8.04 5.45
N SER A 10 -25.97 7.85 4.39
CA SER A 10 -24.92 8.75 3.95
C SER A 10 -25.53 10.01 3.34
N GLY A 11 -25.70 11.05 4.17
CA GLY A 11 -25.98 12.40 3.69
C GLY A 11 -24.71 13.06 3.14
N PRO A 12 -24.78 13.87 2.07
CA PRO A 12 -23.62 14.57 1.53
C PRO A 12 -23.18 15.67 2.51
N PHE A 13 -21.88 15.70 2.83
CA PHE A 13 -21.26 16.83 3.52
C PHE A 13 -21.36 18.07 2.61
N PRO A 14 -21.94 19.20 3.06
CA PRO A 14 -21.97 20.40 2.24
C PRO A 14 -20.59 21.06 2.23
N LEU A 15 -19.93 21.00 1.07
CA LEU A 15 -18.88 21.93 0.66
C LEU A 15 -19.49 23.34 0.58
N ALA A 16 -19.29 24.16 1.61
CA ALA A 16 -19.64 25.57 1.58
C ALA A 16 -18.41 26.42 1.21
N SER A 17 -18.24 26.60 -0.10
CA SER A 17 -17.61 27.80 -0.66
C SER A 17 -18.56 28.97 -0.43
N ALA A 18 -18.15 29.96 0.37
CA ALA A 18 -18.82 31.26 0.44
C ALA A 18 -17.80 32.35 0.78
N LEU A 19 -17.06 32.78 -0.24
CA LEU A 19 -16.50 34.12 -0.32
C LEU A 19 -17.67 35.09 -0.54
N HIS A 20 -17.99 35.97 0.42
CA HIS A 20 -18.31 37.39 0.16
C HIS A 20 -18.42 38.22 1.47
N PRO A 21 -18.20 39.54 1.40
CA PRO A 21 -17.72 40.35 2.52
C PRO A 21 -18.86 41.03 3.29
N HIS A 22 -18.86 40.94 4.61
CA HIS A 22 -19.66 41.82 5.45
C HIS A 22 -18.79 42.76 6.28
N ARG A 23 -18.83 44.03 5.85
CA ARG A 23 -18.59 45.21 6.66
C ARG A 23 -19.46 45.14 7.92
N ASN A 24 -18.83 45.11 9.09
CA ASN A 24 -19.26 45.90 10.23
C ASN A 24 -18.06 46.16 11.14
N ALA A 25 -17.52 47.38 10.98
CA ALA A 25 -16.44 47.91 11.79
C ALA A 25 -16.99 48.30 13.17
N GLY A 26 -17.04 47.34 14.09
CA GLY A 26 -17.06 47.63 15.53
C GLY A 26 -15.64 48.02 15.96
N HIS A 27 -15.44 49.28 16.32
CA HIS A 27 -14.19 49.80 16.88
C HIS A 27 -13.84 49.08 18.20
N VAL A 28 -13.11 47.96 18.11
CA VAL A 28 -12.31 47.47 19.24
C VAL A 28 -10.99 48.24 19.15
N ARG A 29 -10.86 49.28 19.98
CA ARG A 29 -9.59 50.00 20.16
C ARG A 29 -8.52 48.96 20.49
N SER A 30 -7.60 48.73 19.56
CA SER A 30 -6.37 48.02 19.86
C SER A 30 -5.67 48.79 20.97
N ARG A 31 -5.60 48.21 22.16
CA ARG A 31 -4.59 48.64 23.12
C ARG A 31 -3.26 48.36 22.44
N ARG A 32 -2.55 49.42 22.04
CA ARG A 32 -1.12 49.31 21.71
C ARG A 32 -0.48 48.50 22.85
N PRO A 33 0.35 47.48 22.56
CA PRO A 33 1.12 46.85 23.61
C PRO A 33 1.84 47.98 24.36
N GLN A 34 1.64 48.06 25.67
CA GLN A 34 2.40 48.98 26.51
C GLN A 34 3.87 48.72 26.20
N ALA A 35 4.59 49.78 25.81
CA ALA A 35 6.02 49.72 25.70
C ALA A 35 6.56 49.22 27.04
N ILE A 36 7.30 48.11 27.00
CA ILE A 36 8.05 47.61 28.14
C ILE A 36 8.91 48.79 28.63
N PRO A 37 8.89 49.13 29.93
CA PRO A 37 9.66 50.25 30.43
C PRO A 37 11.14 50.08 30.04
N ALA A 38 11.69 51.06 29.33
CA ALA A 38 13.08 51.13 28.91
C ALA A 38 14.02 51.45 30.10
N GLY A 39 13.89 50.68 31.19
CA GLY A 39 14.55 50.96 32.47
C GLY A 39 15.03 49.72 33.24
N GLY A 40 15.06 48.54 32.60
CA GLY A 40 15.82 47.39 33.10
C GLY A 40 17.13 47.29 32.33
N GLU A 41 18.24 46.97 33.02
CA GLU A 41 19.49 46.64 32.32
C GLU A 41 19.17 45.64 31.19
N PRO A 42 19.67 45.86 29.95
CA PRO A 42 19.47 44.90 28.88
C PRO A 42 19.90 43.53 29.41
N PHE A 43 19.09 42.50 29.18
CA PHE A 43 19.46 41.13 29.49
C PHE A 43 20.81 40.90 28.80
N LYS A 44 21.90 40.98 29.56
CA LYS A 44 23.24 40.74 29.06
C LYS A 44 23.25 39.26 28.80
N CYS A 45 22.88 38.88 27.59
CA CYS A 45 23.26 37.60 27.03
C CYS A 45 24.79 37.61 27.11
N ARG A 46 25.33 37.04 28.20
CA ARG A 46 26.74 36.74 28.31
C ARG A 46 26.94 35.64 27.28
N PHE A 47 27.04 36.04 26.01
CA PHE A 47 27.75 35.24 25.04
C PHE A 47 29.08 34.95 25.72
N GLY A 48 29.29 33.69 26.09
CA GLY A 48 30.61 33.22 26.47
C GLY A 48 31.62 33.65 25.40
N PRO A 49 32.92 33.60 25.70
CA PRO A 49 33.96 34.12 24.81
C PRO A 49 33.66 33.75 23.35
N SER A 50 33.71 34.77 22.48
CA SER A 50 33.51 34.61 21.04
C SER A 50 34.29 33.39 20.57
N PRO A 51 33.70 32.52 19.73
CA PRO A 51 34.41 31.35 19.24
C PRO A 51 35.78 31.78 18.69
N PRO A 52 36.89 31.09 19.03
CA PRO A 52 38.19 31.37 18.42
C PRO A 52 38.03 31.50 16.91
N ARG A 53 38.76 32.45 16.28
CA ARG A 53 38.62 32.85 14.87
C ARG A 53 38.84 31.73 13.83
N HIS A 54 38.99 30.47 14.27
CA HIS A 54 39.33 29.30 13.47
C HIS A 54 38.64 28.01 13.95
N MET A 55 37.35 28.04 14.33
CA MET A 55 36.57 26.79 14.47
C MET A 55 35.87 26.45 13.17
N THR A 56 35.95 25.18 12.79
CA THR A 56 35.19 24.56 11.71
C THR A 56 33.70 24.48 12.09
N SER A 57 32.82 24.34 11.08
CA SER A 57 31.38 24.16 11.33
C SER A 57 31.09 22.96 12.24
N ALA A 58 31.82 21.86 12.08
CA ALA A 58 31.67 20.65 12.90
C ALA A 58 31.99 20.93 14.39
N GLU A 59 33.06 21.67 14.68
CA GLU A 59 33.41 22.04 16.07
C GLU A 59 32.35 22.97 16.69
N ILE A 60 31.75 23.86 15.89
CA ILE A 60 30.66 24.73 16.34
C ILE A 60 29.40 23.91 16.66
N GLU A 61 29.02 22.99 15.76
CA GLU A 61 27.86 22.11 15.94
C GLU A 61 28.00 21.27 17.21
N GLU A 62 29.13 20.58 17.37
CA GLU A 62 29.39 19.72 18.52
C GLU A 62 29.38 20.51 19.83
N ARG A 63 30.00 21.70 19.85
CA ARG A 63 29.97 22.59 21.01
C ARG A 63 28.54 22.91 21.45
N TRP A 64 27.66 23.28 20.52
CA TRP A 64 26.29 23.65 20.84
C TRP A 64 25.43 22.44 21.21
N GLN A 65 25.60 21.31 20.54
CA GLN A 65 24.93 20.06 20.88
C GLN A 65 25.23 19.65 22.32
N ARG A 66 26.51 19.64 22.72
CA ARG A 66 26.92 19.37 24.10
C ARG A 66 26.35 20.39 25.09
N ALA A 67 26.32 21.68 24.72
CA ALA A 67 25.77 22.72 25.59
C ALA A 67 24.25 22.57 25.79
N TRP A 68 23.50 22.22 24.75
CA TRP A 68 22.05 21.99 24.84
C TRP A 68 21.71 20.76 25.67
N ASP A 69 22.45 19.66 25.48
CA ASP A 69 22.26 18.41 26.23
C ASP A 69 22.64 18.58 27.71
N GLY A 70 23.80 19.20 27.99
CA GLY A 70 24.23 19.49 29.36
C GLY A 70 23.29 20.44 30.12
N ALA A 71 22.62 21.36 29.41
CA ALA A 71 21.59 22.23 29.97
C ALA A 71 20.18 21.61 29.96
N ARG A 72 20.01 20.41 29.40
CA ARG A 72 18.72 19.72 29.22
C ARG A 72 17.67 20.61 28.55
N LEU A 73 18.09 21.43 27.58
CA LEU A 73 17.30 22.55 27.07
C LEU A 73 16.00 22.13 26.36
N PHE A 74 15.96 20.91 25.82
CA PHE A 74 14.82 20.39 25.07
C PHE A 74 13.94 19.44 25.88
N GLU A 75 14.30 19.17 27.14
CA GLU A 75 13.47 18.43 28.07
C GLU A 75 12.29 19.30 28.52
N ALA A 76 11.07 18.90 28.12
CA ALA A 76 9.87 19.67 28.41
C ALA A 76 9.00 18.95 29.43
N ASP A 77 8.68 19.65 30.51
CA ASP A 77 7.73 19.21 31.53
C ASP A 77 6.44 20.04 31.46
N PRO A 78 5.28 19.46 31.80
CA PRO A 78 4.03 20.21 31.87
C PRO A 78 4.16 21.37 32.87
N GLY A 79 3.74 22.56 32.46
CA GLY A 79 3.88 23.77 33.27
C GLY A 79 3.03 24.92 32.74
N GLU A 80 3.30 26.14 33.23
CA GLU A 80 2.62 27.36 32.79
C GLU A 80 3.05 27.78 31.38
N GLY A 81 2.14 28.38 30.61
CA GLY A 81 2.36 28.82 29.23
C GLY A 81 1.59 28.03 28.18
N GLU A 82 1.63 28.50 26.95
CA GLU A 82 0.93 27.85 25.83
C GLU A 82 1.70 26.61 25.38
N LYS A 83 1.08 25.42 25.49
CA LYS A 83 1.70 24.17 25.05
C LYS A 83 1.79 24.09 23.53
N TYR A 84 2.86 23.49 23.03
CA TYR A 84 2.97 23.11 21.62
C TYR A 84 3.54 21.72 21.50
N PHE A 85 2.76 20.80 20.93
CA PHE A 85 3.14 19.39 20.82
C PHE A 85 3.32 19.02 19.35
N LEU A 86 4.51 18.55 19.01
CA LEU A 86 4.90 18.10 17.68
C LEU A 86 5.18 16.61 17.71
N THR A 87 4.84 15.92 16.62
CA THR A 87 5.12 14.49 16.46
C THR A 87 5.68 14.24 15.07
N PHE A 88 6.81 13.53 15.02
CA PHE A 88 7.29 12.88 13.81
C PHE A 88 6.71 11.45 13.80
N PRO A 89 6.08 10.97 12.72
CA PRO A 89 5.78 9.55 12.58
C PRO A 89 7.07 8.77 12.77
N TYR A 90 7.16 8.00 13.85
CA TYR A 90 8.38 7.28 14.20
C TYR A 90 8.85 6.43 13.01
N PRO A 91 10.15 6.45 12.64
CA PRO A 91 10.62 5.75 11.47
C PRO A 91 10.68 4.24 11.73
N TYR A 92 10.49 3.44 10.68
CA TYR A 92 10.81 2.01 10.71
C TYR A 92 12.32 1.81 10.86
N ILE A 93 12.72 0.91 11.75
CA ILE A 93 14.14 0.67 12.10
C ILE A 93 14.74 -0.56 11.41
N ASN A 94 14.39 -0.75 10.15
CA ASN A 94 14.98 -1.78 9.28
C ASN A 94 16.22 -1.27 8.50
N GLY A 95 16.82 -0.15 8.92
CA GLY A 95 17.93 0.49 8.23
C GLY A 95 18.26 1.86 8.81
N LEU A 96 19.32 2.50 8.27
CA LEU A 96 19.70 3.87 8.61
C LEU A 96 18.70 4.90 8.05
N LEU A 97 18.60 6.05 8.72
CA LEU A 97 17.74 7.15 8.25
C LEU A 97 18.35 7.84 7.02
N HIS A 98 17.64 7.81 5.89
CA HIS A 98 18.02 8.55 4.68
C HIS A 98 17.54 10.02 4.67
N LEU A 99 18.02 10.82 3.70
CA LEU A 99 17.71 12.26 3.55
C LEU A 99 16.21 12.60 3.50
N GLY A 100 15.35 11.70 2.99
CA GLY A 100 13.89 11.89 3.03
C GLY A 100 13.33 12.02 4.45
N HIS A 101 13.90 11.28 5.42
CA HIS A 101 13.56 11.42 6.84
C HIS A 101 14.00 12.79 7.35
N SER A 102 15.24 13.21 7.04
CA SER A 102 15.77 14.52 7.43
C SER A 102 14.93 15.67 6.88
N LEU A 103 14.48 15.59 5.63
CA LEU A 103 13.58 16.58 5.02
C LEU A 103 12.27 16.69 5.80
N THR A 104 11.63 15.56 6.10
CA THR A 104 10.35 15.53 6.83
C THR A 104 10.53 16.03 8.26
N LEU A 105 11.61 15.62 8.92
CA LEU A 105 11.97 16.01 10.28
C LEU A 105 12.28 17.51 10.39
N SER A 106 12.95 18.08 9.38
CA SER A 106 13.33 19.51 9.37
C SER A 106 12.12 20.44 9.48
N ARG A 107 10.98 20.06 8.89
CA ARG A 107 9.73 20.85 8.96
C ARG A 107 9.24 21.01 10.40
N LEU A 108 9.31 19.93 11.18
CA LEU A 108 8.92 19.90 12.58
C LEU A 108 9.93 20.66 13.44
N GLU A 109 11.22 20.49 13.15
CA GLU A 109 12.30 21.15 13.88
C GLU A 109 12.24 22.68 13.76
N PHE A 110 12.03 23.19 12.55
CA PHE A 110 11.89 24.63 12.31
C PHE A 110 10.72 25.21 13.08
N LEU A 111 9.59 24.49 13.09
CA LEU A 111 8.40 24.89 13.81
C LEU A 111 8.59 24.81 15.33
N ALA A 112 9.27 23.77 15.82
CA ALA A 112 9.60 23.61 17.24
C ALA A 112 10.43 24.78 17.76
N ARG A 113 11.51 25.14 17.05
CA ARG A 113 12.37 26.28 17.41
C ARG A 113 11.62 27.61 17.31
N TYR A 114 10.86 27.82 16.23
CA TYR A 114 10.04 29.02 16.09
C TYR A 114 9.07 29.18 17.26
N LYS A 115 8.41 28.09 17.68
CA LYS A 115 7.45 28.12 18.79
C LYS A 115 8.11 28.35 20.15
N ARG A 116 9.31 27.79 20.39
CA ARG A 116 10.11 28.12 21.58
C ARG A 116 10.48 29.60 21.62
N LEU A 117 10.90 30.19 20.49
CA LEU A 117 11.17 31.63 20.38
C LEU A 117 9.93 32.51 20.63
N ARG A 118 8.73 31.98 20.35
CA ARG A 118 7.44 32.62 20.64
C ARG A 118 6.95 32.35 22.07
N GLY A 119 7.79 31.80 22.94
CA GLY A 119 7.48 31.55 24.36
C GLY A 119 6.54 30.37 24.63
N HIS A 120 6.33 29.48 23.66
CA HIS A 120 5.53 28.27 23.90
C HIS A 120 6.34 27.23 24.67
N ASN A 121 5.66 26.44 25.50
CA ASN A 121 6.22 25.23 26.09
C ASN A 121 6.16 24.10 25.05
N VAL A 122 7.27 23.84 24.36
CA VAL A 122 7.32 22.93 23.21
C VAL A 122 7.79 21.54 23.63
N LEU A 123 6.94 20.54 23.41
CA LEU A 123 7.30 19.13 23.48
C LEU A 123 7.48 18.57 22.07
N PHE A 124 8.66 18.02 21.80
CA PHE A 124 8.94 17.28 20.57
C PHE A 124 9.65 15.96 20.94
N PRO A 125 8.92 14.83 21.03
CA PRO A 125 9.50 13.53 21.29
C PRO A 125 9.81 12.81 19.98
N PHE A 126 10.64 11.77 20.08
CA PHE A 126 11.00 10.89 18.98
C PHE A 126 11.01 9.44 19.47
N ALA A 127 10.53 8.50 18.67
CA ALA A 127 10.48 7.07 19.01
C ALA A 127 10.82 6.24 17.77
N PHE A 128 10.91 4.93 17.92
CA PHE A 128 11.41 4.01 16.89
C PHE A 128 10.41 2.89 16.61
N HIS A 129 10.02 2.72 15.34
CA HIS A 129 9.02 1.73 14.94
C HIS A 129 9.68 0.38 14.64
N ALA A 130 9.58 -0.53 15.59
CA ALA A 130 10.10 -1.89 15.47
C ALA A 130 9.01 -2.94 15.18
N THR A 131 7.73 -2.52 15.14
CA THR A 131 6.60 -3.43 14.91
C THR A 131 6.43 -3.69 13.41
N GLY A 132 6.58 -4.94 12.99
CA GLY A 132 6.31 -5.35 11.61
C GLY A 132 7.10 -6.59 11.22
N THR A 133 6.68 -7.23 10.14
CA THR A 133 7.38 -8.36 9.52
C THR A 133 8.65 -8.01 8.71
N PRO A 134 8.91 -6.77 8.23
CA PRO A 134 10.10 -6.50 7.40
C PRO A 134 11.42 -6.78 8.10
N ILE A 135 11.53 -6.47 9.41
CA ILE A 135 12.75 -6.73 10.19
C ILE A 135 12.99 -8.25 10.30
N ALA A 136 11.92 -9.02 10.60
CA ALA A 136 12.01 -10.47 10.71
C ALA A 136 12.38 -11.11 9.37
N ALA A 137 11.74 -10.69 8.27
CA ALA A 137 12.03 -11.18 6.93
C ALA A 137 13.45 -10.83 6.48
N ALA A 138 13.93 -9.61 6.76
CA ALA A 138 15.29 -9.21 6.46
C ALA A 138 16.33 -10.02 7.26
N ALA A 139 16.05 -10.28 8.54
CA ALA A 139 16.92 -11.10 9.38
C ALA A 139 17.01 -12.55 8.89
N GLU A 140 15.88 -13.15 8.51
CA GLU A 140 15.85 -14.50 7.92
C GLU A 140 16.67 -14.59 6.63
N ARG A 141 16.58 -13.57 5.77
CA ARG A 141 17.38 -13.47 4.54
C ARG A 141 18.88 -13.39 4.82
N VAL A 142 19.29 -12.62 5.84
CA VAL A 142 20.69 -12.58 6.29
C VAL A 142 21.13 -13.94 6.85
N ALA A 143 20.30 -14.58 7.68
CA ALA A 143 20.58 -15.89 8.25
C ALA A 143 20.70 -16.99 7.16
N ALA A 144 19.93 -16.85 6.07
CA ALA A 144 20.00 -17.72 4.89
C ALA A 144 21.22 -17.44 3.98
N GLY A 145 22.03 -16.42 4.28
CA GLY A 145 23.20 -16.05 3.49
C GLY A 145 22.85 -15.38 2.16
N GLU A 146 21.70 -14.71 2.07
CA GLU A 146 21.27 -14.08 0.83
C GLU A 146 22.12 -12.83 0.50
N GLU A 147 22.87 -12.91 -0.60
CA GLU A 147 23.87 -11.91 -0.98
C GLU A 147 23.30 -10.50 -1.18
N THR A 148 22.07 -10.37 -1.68
CA THR A 148 21.46 -9.05 -1.90
C THR A 148 21.20 -8.31 -0.59
N GLN A 149 20.63 -8.99 0.42
CA GLN A 149 20.39 -8.37 1.72
C GLN A 149 21.70 -8.08 2.46
N ILE A 150 22.70 -8.96 2.35
CA ILE A 150 24.05 -8.75 2.89
C ILE A 150 24.71 -7.53 2.23
N ALA A 151 24.64 -7.41 0.91
CA ALA A 151 25.19 -6.27 0.18
C ALA A 151 24.53 -4.94 0.58
N ILE A 152 23.23 -4.95 0.91
CA ILE A 152 22.52 -3.78 1.45
C ILE A 152 23.13 -3.35 2.79
N LEU A 153 23.34 -4.28 3.74
CA LEU A 153 23.97 -3.97 5.03
C LEU A 153 25.41 -3.43 4.86
N ARG A 154 26.21 -4.02 3.95
CA ARG A 154 27.54 -3.50 3.60
C ARG A 154 27.47 -2.06 3.07
N SER A 155 26.48 -1.77 2.22
CA SER A 155 26.30 -0.43 1.64
C SER A 155 25.93 0.63 2.68
N MET A 156 25.36 0.22 3.82
CA MET A 156 25.08 1.09 4.97
C MET A 156 26.34 1.36 5.81
N GLY A 157 27.47 0.73 5.49
CA GLY A 157 28.73 0.89 6.23
C GLY A 157 28.85 -0.02 7.46
N ILE A 158 28.02 -1.06 7.56
CA ILE A 158 28.10 -2.04 8.64
C ILE A 158 29.32 -2.96 8.40
N PRO A 159 30.20 -3.17 9.40
CA PRO A 159 31.36 -4.03 9.27
C PRO A 159 30.99 -5.48 8.96
N GLU A 160 31.81 -6.16 8.13
CA GLU A 160 31.55 -7.54 7.67
C GLU A 160 31.41 -8.54 8.83
N ASP A 161 32.14 -8.33 9.91
CA ASP A 161 32.13 -9.15 11.11
C ASP A 161 30.87 -8.94 11.98
N GLU A 162 30.16 -7.82 11.82
CA GLU A 162 28.90 -7.56 12.51
C GLU A 162 27.67 -8.07 11.73
N ILE A 163 27.76 -8.19 10.39
CA ILE A 163 26.65 -8.63 9.53
C ILE A 163 25.99 -9.95 9.98
N PRO A 164 26.73 -11.00 10.38
CA PRO A 164 26.10 -12.25 10.83
C PRO A 164 25.14 -12.07 12.01
N ALA A 165 25.35 -11.06 12.88
CA ALA A 165 24.44 -10.78 14.01
C ALA A 165 23.06 -10.29 13.54
N PHE A 166 22.96 -9.71 12.34
CA PHE A 166 21.69 -9.31 11.73
C PHE A 166 20.86 -10.52 11.25
N GLY A 167 21.35 -11.76 11.40
CA GLY A 167 20.50 -12.95 11.32
C GLY A 167 19.44 -13.03 12.43
N ASP A 168 19.61 -12.29 13.53
CA ASP A 168 18.63 -12.19 14.63
C ASP A 168 17.86 -10.86 14.55
N PRO A 169 16.52 -10.87 14.41
CA PRO A 169 15.68 -9.67 14.43
C PRO A 169 15.90 -8.76 15.64
N LEU A 170 16.29 -9.30 16.81
CA LEU A 170 16.54 -8.51 18.01
C LEU A 170 17.74 -7.57 17.82
N HIS A 171 18.77 -8.02 17.11
CA HIS A 171 19.95 -7.20 16.85
C HIS A 171 19.62 -5.94 16.06
N TRP A 172 18.66 -6.01 15.12
CA TRP A 172 18.16 -4.85 14.39
C TRP A 172 17.52 -3.82 15.32
N ILE A 173 16.74 -4.29 16.29
CA ILE A 173 16.00 -3.47 17.26
C ILE A 173 16.95 -2.84 18.30
N GLU A 174 18.15 -3.38 18.46
CA GLU A 174 19.20 -2.78 19.29
C GLU A 174 20.05 -1.80 18.50
N TYR A 175 20.50 -2.19 17.30
CA TYR A 175 21.45 -1.44 16.48
C TYR A 175 20.82 -0.17 15.87
N PHE A 176 19.75 -0.32 15.08
CA PHE A 176 19.24 0.79 14.27
C PHE A 176 18.60 1.93 15.09
N PRO A 177 17.88 1.69 16.20
CA PRO A 177 17.43 2.78 17.06
C PRO A 177 18.57 3.61 17.64
N SER A 178 19.67 2.97 18.06
CA SER A 178 20.87 3.65 18.58
C SER A 178 21.52 4.53 17.51
N GLU A 179 21.70 3.99 16.30
CA GLU A 179 22.27 4.74 15.18
C GLU A 179 21.36 5.91 14.74
N ALA A 180 20.04 5.68 14.68
CA ALA A 180 19.05 6.70 14.36
C ALA A 180 19.05 7.83 15.41
N GLU A 181 19.12 7.51 16.70
CA GLU A 181 19.25 8.52 17.76
C GLU A 181 20.53 9.34 17.58
N ARG A 182 21.67 8.67 17.36
CA ARG A 182 22.96 9.33 17.13
C ARG A 182 22.91 10.32 15.97
N ASP A 183 22.33 9.90 14.84
CA ASP A 183 22.24 10.73 13.63
C ASP A 183 21.31 11.92 13.82
N VAL A 184 20.15 11.74 14.48
CA VAL A 184 19.20 12.82 14.77
C VAL A 184 19.78 13.81 15.80
N ARG A 185 20.52 13.32 16.80
CA ARG A 185 21.26 14.19 17.73
C ARG A 185 22.34 15.00 17.02
N ARG A 186 23.10 14.36 16.11
CA ARG A 186 24.12 15.03 15.30
C ARG A 186 23.53 16.05 14.33
N LEU A 187 22.31 15.84 13.86
CA LEU A 187 21.55 16.84 13.10
C LEU A 187 21.11 18.04 13.97
N GLY A 188 21.16 17.91 15.30
CA GLY A 188 20.82 18.97 16.24
C GLY A 188 19.32 19.16 16.46
N VAL A 189 18.52 18.13 16.25
CA VAL A 189 17.06 18.19 16.38
C VAL A 189 16.67 18.33 17.86
N SER A 190 15.68 19.18 18.13
CA SER A 190 15.30 19.63 19.47
C SER A 190 14.35 18.66 20.19
N VAL A 191 14.79 17.40 20.33
CA VAL A 191 14.03 16.27 20.86
C VAL A 191 14.17 16.12 22.38
N ASP A 192 13.07 15.76 23.06
CA ASP A 192 13.09 15.24 24.45
C ASP A 192 13.27 13.71 24.43
N TRP A 193 14.54 13.28 24.51
CA TRP A 193 14.94 11.87 24.42
C TRP A 193 14.52 11.00 25.59
N ARG A 194 14.13 11.60 26.73
CA ARG A 194 13.59 10.85 27.89
C ARG A 194 12.27 10.13 27.56
N ARG A 195 11.62 10.54 26.46
CA ARG A 195 10.33 10.04 25.98
C ARG A 195 10.48 9.12 24.78
N SER A 196 11.70 8.69 24.46
CA SER A 196 11.98 7.75 23.38
C SER A 196 11.72 6.31 23.79
N PHE A 197 11.24 5.50 22.84
CA PHE A 197 10.89 4.11 23.06
C PHE A 197 10.82 3.32 21.75
N ILE A 198 10.79 1.99 21.87
CA ILE A 198 10.47 1.05 20.78
C ILE A 198 9.04 0.50 20.91
N THR A 199 8.45 0.07 19.81
CA THR A 199 7.01 -0.23 19.70
C THR A 199 6.61 -1.70 19.90
N THR A 200 7.56 -2.61 20.06
CA THR A 200 7.27 -4.06 20.19
C THR A 200 7.00 -4.46 21.65
N ALA A 201 6.65 -5.74 21.86
CA ALA A 201 6.50 -6.34 23.19
C ALA A 201 7.80 -6.28 24.04
N LEU A 202 8.95 -6.00 23.43
CA LEU A 202 10.21 -5.73 24.13
C LEU A 202 10.14 -4.47 25.02
N ASN A 203 9.15 -3.60 24.78
CA ASN A 203 8.81 -2.50 25.68
C ASN A 203 7.48 -2.80 26.40
N PRO A 204 7.52 -3.26 27.66
CA PRO A 204 6.33 -3.61 28.43
C PRO A 204 5.34 -2.44 28.60
N HIS A 205 5.84 -1.20 28.66
CA HIS A 205 4.99 -0.02 28.85
C HIS A 205 4.18 0.30 27.60
N TYR A 206 4.83 0.28 26.42
CA TYR A 206 4.16 0.52 25.16
C TYR A 206 3.22 -0.63 24.80
N ASP A 207 3.63 -1.87 25.06
CA ASP A 207 2.77 -3.04 24.88
C ASP A 207 1.50 -2.99 25.76
N ALA A 208 1.63 -2.58 27.03
CA ALA A 208 0.47 -2.35 27.89
C ALA A 208 -0.45 -1.23 27.35
N PHE A 209 0.12 -0.16 26.80
CA PHE A 209 -0.63 0.91 26.14
C PHE A 209 -1.41 0.42 24.91
N ILE A 210 -0.79 -0.39 24.05
CA ILE A 210 -1.45 -0.98 22.88
C ILE A 210 -2.53 -1.98 23.30
N ARG A 211 -2.28 -2.82 24.31
CA ARG A 211 -3.30 -3.73 24.87
C ARG A 211 -4.51 -2.96 25.41
N TRP A 212 -4.29 -1.85 26.10
CA TRP A 212 -5.36 -0.95 26.54
C TRP A 212 -6.13 -0.38 25.34
N GLN A 213 -5.44 0.12 24.31
CA GLN A 213 -6.06 0.70 23.11
C GLN A 213 -6.97 -0.32 22.40
N PHE A 214 -6.45 -1.52 22.10
CA PHE A 214 -7.23 -2.59 21.46
C PHE A 214 -8.36 -3.09 22.35
N GLY A 215 -8.17 -3.13 23.67
CA GLY A 215 -9.24 -3.39 24.63
C GLY A 215 -10.41 -2.41 24.49
N ARG A 216 -10.11 -1.11 24.41
CA ARG A 216 -11.12 -0.04 24.21
C ARG A 216 -11.79 -0.11 22.84
N LEU A 217 -11.04 -0.39 21.78
CA LEU A 217 -11.61 -0.58 20.44
C LEU A 217 -12.56 -1.78 20.41
N ARG A 218 -12.22 -2.87 21.12
CA ARG A 218 -13.09 -4.05 21.26
C ARG A 218 -14.35 -3.74 22.06
N GLU A 219 -14.24 -3.04 23.20
CA GLU A 219 -15.39 -2.61 24.01
C GLU A 219 -16.38 -1.76 23.20
N LYS A 220 -15.88 -0.94 22.27
CA LYS A 220 -16.69 -0.10 21.38
C LYS A 220 -17.21 -0.81 20.12
N GLY A 221 -16.89 -2.09 19.92
CA GLY A 221 -17.32 -2.86 18.75
C GLY A 221 -16.59 -2.52 17.45
N PHE A 222 -15.41 -1.89 17.52
CA PHE A 222 -14.56 -1.59 16.36
C PHE A 222 -13.61 -2.75 15.98
N VAL A 223 -13.40 -3.72 16.88
CA VAL A 223 -12.63 -4.94 16.57
C VAL A 223 -13.59 -6.05 16.13
N ARG A 224 -13.40 -6.55 14.91
CA ARG A 224 -14.25 -7.59 14.32
C ARG A 224 -13.40 -8.75 13.82
N LYS A 225 -13.99 -9.95 13.77
CA LYS A 225 -13.43 -11.12 13.12
C LYS A 225 -14.27 -11.43 11.88
N GLY A 226 -13.63 -11.60 10.74
CA GLY A 226 -14.27 -11.90 9.47
C GLY A 226 -13.27 -12.46 8.48
N ARG A 227 -13.77 -12.88 7.32
CA ARG A 227 -12.93 -13.26 6.17
C ARG A 227 -12.71 -12.00 5.33
N HIS A 228 -11.48 -11.76 4.91
CA HIS A 228 -11.12 -10.62 4.07
C HIS A 228 -10.00 -11.07 3.13
N PRO A 229 -10.06 -10.76 1.82
CA PRO A 229 -8.96 -11.03 0.92
C PRO A 229 -7.74 -10.21 1.35
N VAL A 230 -6.59 -10.86 1.41
CA VAL A 230 -5.31 -10.23 1.74
C VAL A 230 -4.27 -10.69 0.73
N VAL A 231 -3.23 -9.90 0.53
CA VAL A 231 -2.03 -10.40 -0.16
C VAL A 231 -1.38 -11.42 0.76
N TRP A 232 -1.09 -12.60 0.21
CA TRP A 232 -0.76 -13.79 0.96
C TRP A 232 0.54 -14.40 0.45
N CYS A 233 1.43 -14.79 1.37
CA CYS A 233 2.61 -15.57 1.05
C CYS A 233 2.31 -17.05 1.35
N PRO A 234 2.27 -17.93 0.34
CA PRO A 234 2.04 -19.36 0.56
C PRO A 234 3.25 -20.03 1.26
N HIS A 235 4.45 -19.46 1.17
CA HIS A 235 5.64 -19.96 1.89
C HIS A 235 5.55 -19.66 3.39
N ASP A 236 5.26 -18.41 3.75
CA ASP A 236 5.24 -17.96 5.15
C ASP A 236 3.88 -18.22 5.83
N ASN A 237 2.89 -18.68 5.06
CA ASN A 237 1.52 -18.94 5.50
C ASN A 237 0.93 -17.76 6.29
N SER A 238 1.16 -16.54 5.80
CA SER A 238 0.77 -15.30 6.48
C SER A 238 0.42 -14.17 5.52
N PRO A 239 -0.36 -13.16 5.98
CA PRO A 239 -0.62 -11.97 5.21
C PRO A 239 0.65 -11.13 5.06
N VAL A 240 0.95 -10.67 3.84
CA VAL A 240 2.13 -9.87 3.54
C VAL A 240 1.74 -8.40 3.50
N GLY A 241 2.21 -7.64 4.49
CA GLY A 241 2.11 -6.18 4.47
C GLY A 241 2.97 -5.57 3.37
N ASP A 242 2.62 -4.38 2.89
CA ASP A 242 3.31 -3.70 1.78
C ASP A 242 4.82 -3.58 1.99
N HIS A 243 5.26 -3.24 3.19
CA HIS A 243 6.68 -3.08 3.52
C HIS A 243 7.46 -4.41 3.65
N ALA A 244 6.77 -5.55 3.63
CA ALA A 244 7.40 -6.88 3.69
C ALA A 244 7.54 -7.52 2.31
N ARG A 245 7.14 -6.82 1.24
CA ARG A 245 7.23 -7.32 -0.13
C ARG A 245 8.59 -6.98 -0.72
N ILE A 246 9.12 -7.91 -1.52
CA ILE A 246 10.32 -7.67 -2.33
C ILE A 246 9.96 -6.79 -3.54
N GLU A 247 8.79 -7.02 -4.14
CA GLU A 247 8.25 -6.27 -5.27
C GLU A 247 6.73 -6.05 -5.12
N GLY A 248 6.18 -5.06 -5.83
CA GLY A 248 4.73 -4.83 -5.86
C GLY A 248 4.18 -4.14 -4.62
N GLU A 249 4.91 -3.17 -4.06
CA GLU A 249 4.39 -2.27 -3.02
C GLU A 249 3.13 -1.53 -3.54
N GLY A 250 2.07 -1.50 -2.75
CA GLY A 250 0.79 -0.91 -3.13
C GLY A 250 -0.12 -1.81 -3.99
N ALA A 251 0.33 -3.01 -4.39
CA ALA A 251 -0.57 -3.96 -5.04
C ALA A 251 -1.60 -4.50 -4.02
N VAL A 252 -2.88 -4.38 -4.35
CA VAL A 252 -3.99 -4.83 -3.51
C VAL A 252 -4.74 -5.98 -4.21
N PRO A 253 -5.47 -6.83 -3.45
CA PRO A 253 -6.36 -7.80 -4.07
C PRO A 253 -7.34 -7.07 -5.00
N GLN A 254 -7.38 -7.49 -6.27
CA GLN A 254 -8.30 -6.96 -7.28
C GLN A 254 -9.43 -7.98 -7.50
N GLU A 255 -10.66 -7.53 -7.33
CA GLU A 255 -11.85 -8.36 -7.55
C GLU A 255 -12.12 -8.50 -9.06
N PHE A 256 -12.39 -9.72 -9.50
CA PHE A 256 -12.86 -10.04 -10.85
C PHE A 256 -14.21 -10.74 -10.75
N THR A 257 -15.11 -10.47 -11.70
CA THR A 257 -16.30 -11.28 -11.90
C THR A 257 -15.96 -12.49 -12.75
N LEU A 258 -16.19 -13.70 -12.24
CA LEU A 258 -16.02 -14.94 -12.98
C LEU A 258 -17.33 -15.35 -13.65
N LEU A 259 -17.32 -15.37 -14.98
CA LEU A 259 -18.46 -15.74 -15.83
C LEU A 259 -18.32 -17.20 -16.24
N LYS A 260 -19.35 -18.00 -15.96
CA LYS A 260 -19.38 -19.44 -16.27
C LYS A 260 -20.12 -19.66 -17.58
N PHE A 261 -19.41 -20.11 -18.62
CA PHE A 261 -19.99 -20.44 -19.92
C PHE A 261 -20.19 -21.95 -20.01
N ASP A 262 -21.44 -22.40 -20.22
CA ASP A 262 -21.76 -23.83 -20.26
C ASP A 262 -21.25 -24.45 -21.57
N MET A 263 -20.45 -25.50 -21.46
CA MET A 263 -19.84 -26.22 -22.57
C MET A 263 -19.99 -27.73 -22.32
N ASP A 264 -21.18 -28.28 -22.62
CA ASP A 264 -21.49 -29.71 -22.52
C ASP A 264 -21.32 -30.31 -21.10
N GLY A 265 -21.78 -29.58 -20.07
CA GLY A 265 -21.72 -30.04 -18.68
C GLY A 265 -20.40 -29.74 -17.94
N GLU A 266 -19.46 -29.05 -18.60
CA GLU A 266 -18.35 -28.34 -17.97
C GLU A 266 -18.49 -26.82 -18.19
N PHE A 267 -17.93 -26.01 -17.30
CA PHE A 267 -17.92 -24.55 -17.44
C PHE A 267 -16.57 -24.07 -17.94
N LEU A 268 -16.57 -23.36 -19.06
CA LEU A 268 -15.43 -22.55 -19.46
C LEU A 268 -15.56 -21.21 -18.73
N VAL A 269 -14.63 -20.91 -17.79
CA VAL A 269 -14.80 -19.77 -16.88
C VAL A 269 -13.91 -18.62 -17.31
N ALA A 270 -14.51 -17.49 -17.67
CA ALA A 270 -13.80 -16.27 -18.07
C ALA A 270 -13.84 -15.21 -16.97
N ALA A 271 -12.77 -14.43 -16.81
CA ALA A 271 -12.71 -13.34 -15.84
C ALA A 271 -12.99 -11.99 -16.52
N THR A 272 -13.79 -11.13 -15.88
CA THR A 272 -14.01 -9.75 -16.34
C THR A 272 -14.00 -8.75 -15.18
N LEU A 273 -13.56 -7.53 -15.46
CA LEU A 273 -13.71 -6.36 -14.58
C LEU A 273 -14.97 -5.54 -14.91
N ARG A 274 -15.61 -5.85 -16.04
CA ARG A 274 -16.75 -5.11 -16.58
C ARG A 274 -17.95 -6.04 -16.75
N PRO A 275 -18.60 -6.46 -15.65
CA PRO A 275 -19.77 -7.34 -15.73
C PRO A 275 -20.96 -6.71 -16.45
N GLU A 276 -20.98 -5.38 -16.61
CA GLU A 276 -22.01 -4.68 -17.38
C GLU A 276 -21.92 -4.95 -18.89
N THR A 277 -20.76 -5.37 -19.42
CA THR A 277 -20.56 -5.57 -20.87
C THR A 277 -21.03 -6.93 -21.38
N VAL A 278 -21.46 -7.82 -20.49
CA VAL A 278 -21.86 -9.20 -20.81
C VAL A 278 -22.99 -9.32 -21.83
N PHE A 279 -23.76 -8.25 -22.08
CA PHE A 279 -24.81 -8.22 -23.10
C PHE A 279 -24.27 -8.10 -24.53
N GLY A 280 -23.02 -7.65 -24.69
CA GLY A 280 -22.38 -7.46 -25.98
C GLY A 280 -21.46 -8.61 -26.40
N GLN A 281 -21.57 -9.75 -25.71
CA GLN A 281 -20.68 -10.89 -25.92
C GLN A 281 -20.85 -11.51 -27.30
N THR A 282 -19.74 -11.65 -28.03
CA THR A 282 -19.74 -12.24 -29.37
C THR A 282 -19.03 -13.59 -29.43
N ASN A 283 -17.99 -13.78 -28.60
CA ASN A 283 -17.15 -14.97 -28.57
C ASN A 283 -16.37 -15.07 -27.25
N LEU A 284 -15.62 -16.16 -27.09
CA LEU A 284 -14.60 -16.32 -26.05
C LEU A 284 -13.20 -16.28 -26.68
N TRP A 285 -12.21 -15.88 -25.88
CA TRP A 285 -10.79 -15.86 -26.23
C TRP A 285 -10.03 -16.86 -25.38
N VAL A 286 -9.31 -17.75 -26.05
CA VAL A 286 -8.49 -18.81 -25.46
C VAL A 286 -7.14 -18.82 -26.17
N ASP A 287 -6.05 -18.94 -25.41
CA ASP A 287 -4.72 -19.17 -25.98
C ASP A 287 -4.62 -20.61 -26.48
N PRO A 288 -4.47 -20.87 -27.78
CA PRO A 288 -4.42 -22.23 -28.30
C PRO A 288 -3.17 -23.01 -27.84
N GLU A 289 -2.09 -22.33 -27.46
CA GLU A 289 -0.85 -22.95 -27.04
C GLU A 289 -0.79 -23.23 -25.54
N GLU A 290 -1.65 -22.60 -24.75
CA GLU A 290 -1.70 -22.78 -23.29
C GLU A 290 -2.32 -24.12 -22.91
N GLU A 291 -1.76 -24.76 -21.86
CA GLU A 291 -2.35 -25.93 -21.22
C GLU A 291 -3.25 -25.49 -20.06
N TYR A 292 -4.56 -25.60 -20.27
CA TYR A 292 -5.55 -25.35 -19.23
C TYR A 292 -5.78 -26.59 -18.37
N VAL A 293 -6.33 -26.38 -17.17
CA VAL A 293 -6.71 -27.46 -16.26
C VAL A 293 -8.23 -27.63 -16.26
N ARG A 294 -8.65 -28.89 -16.22
CA ARG A 294 -10.01 -29.28 -15.81
C ARG A 294 -9.97 -29.47 -14.31
N ALA A 295 -10.71 -28.65 -13.58
CA ALA A 295 -10.73 -28.67 -12.13
C ALA A 295 -12.16 -28.75 -11.60
N ARG A 296 -12.37 -29.55 -10.55
CA ARG A 296 -13.60 -29.52 -9.76
C ARG A 296 -13.45 -28.40 -8.74
N VAL A 297 -14.26 -27.35 -8.88
CA VAL A 297 -14.27 -26.17 -8.01
C VAL A 297 -15.62 -26.11 -7.31
N ASP A 298 -15.64 -26.28 -5.98
CA ASP A 298 -16.86 -26.32 -5.16
C ASP A 298 -17.95 -27.26 -5.70
N GLY A 299 -17.53 -28.39 -6.28
CA GLY A 299 -18.42 -29.42 -6.85
C GLY A 299 -18.80 -29.23 -8.32
N GLU A 300 -18.41 -28.13 -8.97
CA GLU A 300 -18.63 -27.89 -10.40
C GLU A 300 -17.38 -28.20 -11.23
N SER A 301 -17.55 -28.64 -12.49
CA SER A 301 -16.43 -28.90 -13.40
C SER A 301 -16.07 -27.65 -14.19
N TRP A 302 -14.88 -27.10 -13.98
CA TRP A 302 -14.39 -25.86 -14.60
C TRP A 302 -13.18 -26.11 -15.50
N VAL A 303 -13.08 -25.34 -16.57
CA VAL A 303 -11.87 -25.19 -17.39
C VAL A 303 -11.28 -23.80 -17.14
N ILE A 304 -10.07 -23.75 -16.57
CA ILE A 304 -9.36 -22.53 -16.17
C ILE A 304 -7.85 -22.72 -16.32
N SER A 305 -7.06 -21.65 -16.27
CA SER A 305 -5.60 -21.75 -16.26
C SER A 305 -5.09 -22.39 -14.97
N ARG A 306 -3.92 -23.04 -15.04
CA ARG A 306 -3.26 -23.63 -13.87
C ARG A 306 -3.01 -22.60 -12.74
N PRO A 307 -2.52 -21.38 -13.02
CA PRO A 307 -2.38 -20.35 -11.98
C PRO A 307 -3.71 -19.97 -11.31
N ALA A 308 -4.81 -19.94 -12.05
CA ALA A 308 -6.13 -19.62 -11.51
C ALA A 308 -6.62 -20.68 -10.53
N ALA A 309 -6.41 -21.97 -10.84
CA ALA A 309 -6.76 -23.07 -9.93
C ALA A 309 -6.03 -22.94 -8.58
N THR A 310 -4.72 -22.66 -8.60
CA THR A 310 -3.93 -22.41 -7.38
C THR A 310 -4.47 -21.21 -6.61
N LYS A 311 -4.74 -20.08 -7.29
CA LYS A 311 -5.27 -18.87 -6.65
C LYS A 311 -6.65 -19.08 -6.02
N LEU A 312 -7.52 -19.89 -6.63
CA LEU A 312 -8.84 -20.22 -6.09
C LEU A 312 -8.74 -21.08 -4.84
N ALA A 313 -7.81 -22.04 -4.80
CA ALA A 313 -7.54 -22.84 -3.61
C ALA A 313 -7.12 -21.96 -2.41
N GLU A 314 -6.27 -20.94 -2.64
CA GLU A 314 -5.86 -19.96 -1.62
C GLU A 314 -6.99 -18.98 -1.23
N GLN A 315 -8.03 -18.85 -2.06
CA GLN A 315 -9.24 -18.07 -1.78
C GLN A 315 -10.30 -18.90 -1.04
N ALA A 316 -9.91 -20.07 -0.54
CA ALA A 316 -10.71 -20.99 0.24
C ALA A 316 -11.94 -21.55 -0.52
N HIS A 317 -11.73 -21.82 -1.80
CA HIS A 317 -12.53 -22.73 -2.60
C HIS A 317 -11.97 -24.15 -2.51
N GLU A 318 -12.83 -25.16 -2.62
CA GLU A 318 -12.40 -26.55 -2.77
C GLU A 318 -12.03 -26.80 -4.23
N VAL A 319 -10.74 -26.97 -4.52
CA VAL A 319 -10.23 -27.14 -5.88
C VAL A 319 -9.50 -28.48 -6.02
N GLU A 320 -9.97 -29.31 -6.94
CA GLU A 320 -9.34 -30.59 -7.31
C GLU A 320 -9.08 -30.62 -8.82
N VAL A 321 -7.82 -30.67 -9.23
CA VAL A 321 -7.47 -30.80 -10.65
C VAL A 321 -7.71 -32.25 -11.10
N ILE A 322 -8.63 -32.43 -12.05
CA ILE A 322 -9.08 -33.75 -12.55
C ILE A 322 -8.50 -34.09 -13.93
N GLY A 323 -7.89 -33.13 -14.62
CA GLY A 323 -7.24 -33.34 -15.91
C GLY A 323 -6.68 -32.05 -16.51
N THR A 324 -6.14 -32.14 -17.72
CA THR A 324 -5.69 -31.01 -18.52
C THR A 324 -6.39 -31.01 -19.87
N VAL A 325 -6.41 -29.84 -20.53
CA VAL A 325 -6.92 -29.66 -21.89
C VAL A 325 -6.10 -28.59 -22.57
N ARG A 326 -5.64 -28.83 -23.80
CA ARG A 326 -4.92 -27.80 -24.56
C ARG A 326 -5.91 -26.80 -25.11
N GLY A 327 -5.57 -25.51 -25.10
CA GLY A 327 -6.45 -24.46 -25.62
C GLY A 327 -6.88 -24.71 -27.07
N SER A 328 -5.99 -25.27 -27.91
CA SER A 328 -6.29 -25.67 -29.29
C SER A 328 -7.48 -26.64 -29.41
N GLU A 329 -7.74 -27.47 -28.40
CA GLU A 329 -8.87 -28.43 -28.39
C GLU A 329 -10.21 -27.74 -28.06
N LEU A 330 -10.17 -26.53 -27.51
CA LEU A 330 -11.34 -25.71 -27.20
C LEU A 330 -11.75 -24.84 -28.38
N ILE A 331 -10.82 -24.49 -29.26
CA ILE A 331 -11.07 -23.61 -30.41
C ILE A 331 -12.09 -24.24 -31.35
N GLY A 332 -13.07 -23.43 -31.78
CA GLY A 332 -14.14 -23.85 -32.69
C GLY A 332 -15.31 -24.55 -32.02
N ARG A 333 -15.21 -24.89 -30.72
CA ARG A 333 -16.38 -25.28 -29.92
C ARG A 333 -17.22 -24.04 -29.58
N GLU A 334 -18.45 -24.29 -29.16
CA GLU A 334 -19.35 -23.25 -28.65
C GLU A 334 -19.54 -23.40 -27.15
N ALA A 335 -19.76 -22.28 -26.48
CA ALA A 335 -20.17 -22.25 -25.08
C ALA A 335 -21.35 -21.30 -24.90
N ILE A 336 -22.27 -21.63 -24.01
CA ILE A 336 -23.48 -20.83 -23.75
C ILE A 336 -23.12 -19.71 -22.79
N ALA A 337 -23.25 -18.48 -23.26
CA ALA A 337 -23.02 -17.29 -22.46
C ALA A 337 -24.07 -17.13 -21.35
N PRO A 338 -23.67 -16.88 -20.08
CA PRO A 338 -24.55 -17.00 -18.93
C PRO A 338 -25.71 -16.00 -18.91
N VAL A 339 -25.51 -14.80 -19.46
CA VAL A 339 -26.52 -13.71 -19.41
C VAL A 339 -27.36 -13.66 -20.68
N ILE A 340 -26.73 -13.65 -21.86
CA ILE A 340 -27.45 -13.61 -23.14
C ILE A 340 -28.08 -14.96 -23.51
N ARG A 341 -27.65 -16.06 -22.87
CA ARG A 341 -28.16 -17.43 -23.08
C ARG A 341 -28.10 -17.88 -24.55
N GLN A 342 -27.08 -17.44 -25.25
CA GLN A 342 -26.81 -17.81 -26.63
C GLN A 342 -25.49 -18.57 -26.70
N PRO A 343 -25.38 -19.57 -27.62
CA PRO A 343 -24.09 -20.17 -27.93
C PRO A 343 -23.20 -19.11 -28.58
N ILE A 344 -21.96 -19.01 -28.12
CA ILE A 344 -20.93 -18.17 -28.71
C ILE A 344 -19.69 -19.02 -29.01
N PRO A 345 -18.98 -18.77 -30.12
CA PRO A 345 -17.81 -19.54 -30.50
C PRO A 345 -16.61 -19.24 -29.59
N ILE A 346 -15.74 -20.23 -29.43
CA ILE A 346 -14.43 -20.08 -28.79
C ILE A 346 -13.39 -19.82 -29.89
N LEU A 347 -12.75 -18.66 -29.84
CA LEU A 347 -11.78 -18.20 -30.84
C LEU A 347 -10.37 -18.11 -30.24
N PRO A 348 -9.32 -18.28 -31.08
CA PRO A 348 -7.94 -18.25 -30.62
C PRO A 348 -7.48 -16.82 -30.35
N SER A 349 -6.70 -16.62 -29.30
CA SER A 349 -6.08 -15.34 -28.95
C SER A 349 -4.62 -15.51 -28.58
N SER A 350 -3.79 -14.53 -28.92
CA SER A 350 -2.38 -14.45 -28.48
C SER A 350 -2.14 -13.43 -27.37
N PHE A 351 -3.18 -12.68 -26.97
CA PHE A 351 -3.08 -11.60 -25.98
C PHE A 351 -3.57 -12.00 -24.58
N THR A 352 -4.20 -13.17 -24.46
CA THR A 352 -4.64 -13.72 -23.17
C THR A 352 -3.44 -14.10 -22.31
N ASP A 353 -3.52 -13.83 -21.01
CA ASP A 353 -2.45 -14.13 -20.06
C ASP A 353 -2.95 -15.15 -19.03
N PRO A 354 -2.38 -16.38 -18.98
CA PRO A 354 -2.81 -17.41 -18.04
C PRO A 354 -2.61 -17.02 -16.56
N ASN A 355 -1.77 -16.01 -16.29
CA ASN A 355 -1.54 -15.49 -14.94
C ASN A 355 -2.58 -14.43 -14.52
N LYS A 356 -3.43 -13.94 -15.43
CA LYS A 356 -4.47 -12.94 -15.14
C LYS A 356 -5.86 -13.54 -15.23
N GLY A 357 -6.68 -13.30 -14.21
CA GLY A 357 -8.01 -13.90 -14.12
C GLY A 357 -7.93 -15.43 -14.18
N THR A 358 -8.59 -16.01 -15.18
CA THR A 358 -8.64 -17.45 -15.44
C THR A 358 -7.85 -17.88 -16.68
N GLY A 359 -7.15 -16.95 -17.34
CA GLY A 359 -6.53 -17.19 -18.65
C GLY A 359 -7.51 -17.31 -19.82
N ILE A 360 -8.81 -17.11 -19.56
CA ILE A 360 -9.88 -17.09 -20.57
C ILE A 360 -10.56 -15.73 -20.47
N VAL A 361 -10.79 -15.11 -21.63
CA VAL A 361 -11.37 -13.77 -21.71
C VAL A 361 -12.68 -13.84 -22.47
N THR A 362 -13.67 -13.08 -22.02
CA THR A 362 -14.93 -12.89 -22.74
C THR A 362 -14.78 -11.74 -23.72
N SER A 363 -15.22 -11.93 -24.97
CA SER A 363 -15.09 -10.93 -26.02
C SER A 363 -16.31 -10.04 -26.09
N VAL A 364 -16.12 -8.73 -25.94
CA VAL A 364 -17.12 -7.69 -26.17
C VAL A 364 -16.54 -6.60 -27.08
N PRO A 365 -16.45 -6.85 -28.40
CA PRO A 365 -15.76 -5.98 -29.36
C PRO A 365 -16.30 -4.55 -29.47
N SER A 366 -17.54 -4.31 -29.05
CA SER A 366 -18.14 -2.97 -29.02
C SER A 366 -17.49 -2.05 -27.99
N ASP A 367 -16.94 -2.62 -26.91
CA ASP A 367 -16.55 -1.88 -25.71
C ASP A 367 -15.13 -2.20 -25.22
N ALA A 368 -14.43 -3.13 -25.88
CA ALA A 368 -13.07 -3.53 -25.58
C ALA A 368 -12.20 -3.48 -26.85
N PRO A 369 -11.20 -2.57 -26.92
CA PRO A 369 -10.34 -2.44 -28.10
C PRO A 369 -9.57 -3.71 -28.46
N ASP A 370 -9.09 -4.46 -27.46
CA ASP A 370 -8.35 -5.71 -27.69
C ASP A 370 -9.24 -6.75 -28.39
N ASP A 371 -10.50 -6.87 -27.94
CA ASP A 371 -11.49 -7.78 -28.54
C ASP A 371 -11.82 -7.37 -29.98
N TRP A 372 -11.97 -6.07 -30.23
CA TRP A 372 -12.19 -5.55 -31.59
C TRP A 372 -11.01 -5.86 -32.50
N ILE A 373 -9.78 -5.54 -32.08
CA ILE A 373 -8.59 -5.76 -32.90
C ILE A 373 -8.40 -7.25 -33.17
N ALA A 374 -8.48 -8.09 -32.15
CA ALA A 374 -8.33 -9.54 -32.30
C ALA A 374 -9.38 -10.14 -33.25
N LEU A 375 -10.65 -9.70 -33.14
CA LEU A 375 -11.70 -10.14 -34.04
C LEU A 375 -11.45 -9.65 -35.48
N GLN A 376 -11.06 -8.39 -35.67
CA GLN A 376 -10.76 -7.85 -37.00
C GLN A 376 -9.57 -8.53 -37.66
N ASP A 377 -8.52 -8.85 -36.90
CA ASP A 377 -7.35 -9.58 -37.41
C ASP A 377 -7.75 -10.99 -37.87
N LEU A 378 -8.56 -11.69 -37.07
CA LEU A 378 -9.08 -13.01 -37.45
C LEU A 378 -10.02 -12.96 -38.66
N LYS A 379 -10.84 -11.90 -38.80
CA LYS A 379 -11.69 -11.69 -39.98
C LYS A 379 -10.90 -11.40 -41.26
N ARG A 380 -9.76 -10.69 -41.12
CA ARG A 380 -8.89 -10.27 -42.23
C ARG A 380 -7.95 -11.37 -42.71
N ASP A 381 -7.67 -12.35 -41.87
CA ASP A 381 -6.78 -13.48 -42.16
C ASP A 381 -7.53 -14.83 -42.18
N PRO A 382 -8.06 -15.24 -43.35
CA PRO A 382 -8.69 -16.55 -43.52
C PRO A 382 -7.74 -17.72 -43.28
N GLU A 383 -6.43 -17.55 -43.49
CA GLU A 383 -5.45 -18.60 -43.25
C GLU A 383 -5.30 -18.87 -41.75
N LEU A 384 -5.34 -17.81 -40.93
CA LEU A 384 -5.35 -17.92 -39.47
C LEU A 384 -6.61 -18.63 -38.96
N ALA A 385 -7.79 -18.29 -39.47
CA ALA A 385 -9.03 -18.99 -39.14
C ALA A 385 -8.96 -20.48 -39.53
N THR A 386 -8.51 -20.77 -40.77
CA THR A 386 -8.41 -22.14 -41.28
C THR A 386 -7.37 -22.96 -40.52
N ARG A 387 -6.25 -22.35 -40.09
CA ARG A 387 -5.21 -23.01 -39.29
C ARG A 387 -5.75 -23.63 -38.01
N TRP A 388 -6.74 -22.98 -37.41
CA TRP A 388 -7.40 -23.43 -36.19
C TRP A 388 -8.71 -24.18 -36.44
N GLY A 389 -8.98 -24.58 -37.67
CA GLY A 389 -10.18 -25.34 -38.03
C GLY A 389 -11.48 -24.55 -37.98
N LEU A 390 -11.41 -23.22 -37.99
CA LEU A 390 -12.57 -22.34 -37.99
C LEU A 390 -13.07 -22.08 -39.42
N ASP A 391 -14.38 -21.93 -39.58
CA ASP A 391 -14.97 -21.45 -40.84
C ASP A 391 -14.75 -19.92 -40.98
N PRO A 392 -13.95 -19.46 -41.98
CA PRO A 392 -13.69 -18.03 -42.16
C PRO A 392 -14.96 -17.20 -42.41
N GLU A 393 -15.99 -17.77 -43.04
CA GLU A 393 -17.25 -17.05 -43.28
C GLU A 393 -18.06 -16.90 -41.99
N ALA A 394 -18.11 -17.94 -41.15
CA ALA A 394 -18.71 -17.85 -39.82
C ALA A 394 -18.02 -16.77 -38.97
N VAL A 395 -16.68 -16.73 -38.96
CA VAL A 395 -15.92 -15.67 -38.24
C VAL A 395 -16.23 -14.28 -38.79
N ARG A 396 -16.29 -14.11 -40.12
CA ARG A 396 -16.63 -12.83 -40.76
C ARG A 396 -18.02 -12.34 -40.39
N SER A 397 -18.96 -13.25 -40.14
CA SER A 397 -20.34 -12.92 -39.76
C SER A 397 -20.51 -12.40 -38.32
N ILE A 398 -19.49 -12.51 -37.47
CA ILE A 398 -19.55 -12.07 -36.07
C ILE A 398 -19.54 -10.55 -35.99
N GLU A 399 -20.68 -9.92 -35.75
CA GLU A 399 -20.79 -8.47 -35.62
C GLU A 399 -20.74 -8.01 -34.17
N ALA A 400 -20.13 -6.84 -33.94
CA ALA A 400 -20.11 -6.23 -32.62
C ALA A 400 -21.53 -5.78 -32.22
N VAL A 401 -21.91 -6.09 -30.98
CA VAL A 401 -23.22 -5.69 -30.43
C VAL A 401 -23.03 -4.42 -29.61
N ALA A 402 -23.51 -3.29 -30.13
CA ALA A 402 -23.46 -2.02 -29.41
C ALA A 402 -24.33 -2.10 -28.14
N ILE A 403 -23.71 -1.83 -26.98
CA ILE A 403 -24.38 -1.93 -25.67
C ILE A 403 -24.25 -0.66 -24.83
N ILE A 404 -23.17 0.10 -24.98
CA ILE A 404 -22.90 1.32 -24.21
C ILE A 404 -22.70 2.49 -25.17
N GLU A 405 -23.45 3.55 -24.94
CA GLU A 405 -23.27 4.81 -25.65
C GLU A 405 -22.32 5.70 -24.86
N SER A 406 -21.19 6.04 -25.46
CA SER A 406 -20.23 6.99 -24.91
C SER A 406 -20.30 8.31 -25.68
N ALA A 407 -20.34 9.43 -24.97
CA ALA A 407 -20.42 10.75 -25.60
C ALA A 407 -19.24 10.96 -26.58
N GLY A 408 -19.57 11.10 -27.87
CA GLY A 408 -18.59 11.26 -28.95
C GLY A 408 -18.04 9.96 -29.55
N TRP A 409 -18.48 8.79 -29.06
CA TRP A 409 -17.96 7.47 -29.46
C TRP A 409 -19.04 6.41 -29.73
N GLY A 410 -20.34 6.69 -29.51
CA GLY A 410 -21.39 5.84 -30.10
C GLY A 410 -22.83 6.34 -29.93
N PRO A 411 -23.77 5.77 -30.70
CA PRO A 411 -23.65 5.58 -32.16
C PRO A 411 -23.47 6.89 -32.92
#